data_AF-K7M5F1-F1
#
_entry.id   AF-K7M5F1-F1
#
_cell.length_a   1.000
_cell.length_b   1.000
_cell.length_c   1.000
_cell.angle_alpha   90.00
_cell.angle_beta   90.00
_cell.angle_gamma   90.00
#
_symmetry.space_group_name_H-M   'P 1'
#
loop_
_entity.id
_entity.type
_entity.pdbx_description
1 polymer ?
#
loop_
_entity_poly.entity_id
_entity_poly.type
_entity_poly.pdbx_seq_one_letter_code
_entity_poly.pdbx_strand_id
1 'polypeptide(L)'
;MMHVHRSICLELHRLIDRILHVILAIESARPNCMLAVQALCSLNFTLAEAKSIIKHCSKCSKLYLAITSHKILSRCQKVRNAFELYLVQIQNAVPIPLAGKISAILHDLRGTEFSLEFAEDEARKVLLSLLEKNFPDSASVQKEELEAIQIATSRLEIKSPFSLLVEKATLKKQLEEVSEENLKQKELLQYLLYLLVKHGKSNCQFQNGSHSPKHECHDQSLEHELVVDESSQ
;
A
#
# COMPACT_ATOMS: atom_id res chain seq x y z
N MET A 1 -2.84 7.37 -6.96
CA MET A 1 -1.37 7.35 -6.96
C MET A 1 -0.93 6.42 -5.82
N MET A 2 -0.03 5.47 -6.07
CA MET A 2 0.47 4.57 -5.02
C MET A 2 1.60 5.25 -4.26
N HIS A 3 1.57 5.17 -2.94
CA HIS A 3 2.50 5.93 -2.09
C HIS A 3 3.42 5.05 -1.22
N VAL A 4 3.14 3.75 -1.09
CA VAL A 4 3.99 2.75 -0.43
C VAL A 4 4.04 1.50 -1.32
N HIS A 5 5.18 0.82 -1.34
CA HIS A 5 5.55 -0.25 -2.25
C HIS A 5 5.52 0.19 -3.72
N ARG A 6 5.89 1.44 -4.00
CA ARG A 6 5.84 2.00 -5.36
C ARG A 6 6.69 1.20 -6.33
N SER A 7 7.95 0.91 -5.96
CA SER A 7 8.87 0.07 -6.74
C SER A 7 8.26 -1.29 -7.08
N ILE A 8 7.78 -2.02 -6.05
CA ILE A 8 7.19 -3.36 -6.18
C ILE A 8 5.98 -3.33 -7.11
N CYS A 9 5.06 -2.37 -6.91
CA CYS A 9 3.84 -2.28 -7.70
C CYS A 9 4.14 -1.88 -9.15
N LEU A 10 5.14 -1.04 -9.38
CA LEU A 10 5.55 -0.63 -10.72
C LEU A 10 6.17 -1.80 -11.50
N GLU A 11 7.04 -2.57 -10.86
CA GLU A 11 7.59 -3.79 -11.48
C GLU A 11 6.50 -4.82 -11.78
N LEU A 12 5.57 -5.04 -10.82
CA LEU A 12 4.45 -5.96 -11.05
C LEU A 12 3.54 -5.46 -12.20
N HIS A 13 3.29 -4.16 -12.28
CA HIS A 13 2.51 -3.55 -13.36
C HIS A 13 3.19 -3.74 -14.72
N ARG A 14 4.50 -3.48 -14.81
CA ARG A 14 5.30 -3.71 -16.02
C ARG A 14 5.18 -5.15 -16.50
N LEU A 15 5.25 -6.13 -15.59
CA LEU A 15 5.09 -7.54 -15.94
C LEU A 15 3.69 -7.84 -16.47
N ILE A 16 2.65 -7.33 -15.82
CA ILE A 16 1.25 -7.46 -16.27
C ILE A 16 1.10 -6.90 -17.69
N ASP A 17 1.58 -5.69 -17.95
CA ASP A 17 1.44 -5.04 -19.26
C ASP A 17 2.11 -5.84 -20.37
N ARG A 18 3.33 -6.35 -20.11
CA ARG A 18 4.06 -7.17 -21.09
C ARG A 18 3.32 -8.47 -21.42
N ILE A 19 2.70 -9.10 -20.43
CA ILE A 19 1.88 -10.31 -20.65
C ILE A 19 0.60 -9.97 -21.41
N LEU A 20 -0.09 -8.87 -21.04
CA LEU A 20 -1.30 -8.42 -21.74
C LEU A 20 -1.04 -8.10 -23.22
N HIS A 21 0.15 -7.61 -23.57
CA HIS A 21 0.53 -7.39 -24.96
C HIS A 21 0.59 -8.66 -25.83
N VAL A 22 0.75 -9.85 -25.23
CA VAL A 22 0.80 -11.12 -25.96
C VAL A 22 -0.42 -12.01 -25.74
N ILE A 23 -1.27 -11.72 -24.74
CA ILE A 23 -2.36 -12.61 -24.33
C ILE A 23 -3.35 -12.91 -25.47
N LEU A 24 -3.76 -11.89 -26.23
CA LEU A 24 -4.68 -12.05 -27.36
C LEU A 24 -4.08 -12.89 -28.49
N ALA A 25 -2.75 -12.75 -28.72
CA ALA A 25 -2.05 -13.55 -29.70
C ALA A 25 -1.92 -15.01 -29.26
N ILE A 26 -1.73 -15.26 -27.96
CA ILE A 26 -1.73 -16.61 -27.37
C ILE A 26 -3.11 -17.26 -27.53
N GLU A 27 -4.18 -16.53 -27.20
CA GLU A 27 -5.57 -17.00 -27.38
C GLU A 27 -5.87 -17.31 -28.85
N SER A 28 -5.46 -16.43 -29.76
CA SER A 28 -5.66 -16.59 -31.20
C SER A 28 -4.87 -17.77 -31.78
N ALA A 29 -3.71 -18.09 -31.20
CA ALA A 29 -2.90 -19.23 -31.59
C ALA A 29 -3.55 -20.57 -31.26
N ARG A 30 -4.64 -20.59 -30.45
CA ARG A 30 -5.39 -21.77 -30.03
C ARG A 30 -4.46 -22.91 -29.57
N PRO A 31 -3.87 -22.81 -28.37
CA PRO A 31 -2.93 -23.80 -27.87
C PRO A 31 -3.52 -25.21 -28.03
N ASN A 32 -2.80 -26.07 -28.75
CA ASN A 32 -3.35 -27.29 -29.32
C ASN A 32 -3.39 -28.49 -28.34
N CYS A 33 -2.99 -28.29 -27.09
CA CYS A 33 -2.96 -29.33 -26.07
C CYS A 33 -3.66 -28.88 -24.76
N MET A 34 -4.27 -29.84 -24.06
CA MET A 34 -5.04 -29.59 -22.83
C MET A 34 -4.21 -28.86 -21.76
N LEU A 35 -2.93 -29.23 -21.61
CA LEU A 35 -2.01 -28.58 -20.68
C LEU A 35 -1.85 -27.09 -20.99
N ALA A 36 -1.67 -26.73 -22.27
CA ALA A 36 -1.49 -25.33 -22.65
C ALA A 36 -2.78 -24.51 -22.53
N VAL A 37 -3.94 -25.12 -22.79
CA VAL A 37 -5.25 -24.48 -22.51
C VAL A 37 -5.41 -24.21 -21.02
N GLN A 38 -5.10 -25.19 -20.16
CA GLN A 38 -5.16 -25.02 -18.71
C GLN A 38 -4.16 -23.97 -18.21
N ALA A 39 -2.96 -23.94 -18.78
CA ALA A 39 -1.95 -22.92 -18.48
C ALA A 39 -2.43 -21.52 -18.86
N LEU A 40 -3.10 -21.35 -20.00
CA LEU A 40 -3.68 -20.07 -20.43
C LEU A 40 -4.80 -19.59 -19.49
N CYS A 41 -5.69 -20.50 -19.06
CA CYS A 41 -6.71 -20.18 -18.06
C CYS A 41 -6.06 -19.75 -16.73
N SER A 42 -5.03 -20.48 -16.29
CA SER A 42 -4.31 -20.18 -15.05
C SER A 42 -3.56 -18.85 -15.14
N LEU A 43 -2.94 -18.55 -16.29
CA LEU A 43 -2.29 -17.27 -16.58
C LEU A 43 -3.26 -16.09 -16.43
N ASN A 44 -4.48 -16.22 -16.95
CA ASN A 44 -5.53 -15.21 -16.82
C ASN A 44 -5.97 -15.01 -15.35
N PHE A 45 -6.10 -16.10 -14.59
CA PHE A 45 -6.39 -16.00 -13.15
C PHE A 45 -5.24 -15.29 -12.40
N THR A 46 -3.99 -15.64 -12.68
CA THR A 46 -2.81 -15.00 -12.08
C THR A 46 -2.72 -13.52 -12.46
N LEU A 47 -3.11 -13.13 -13.68
CA LEU A 47 -3.21 -11.70 -14.07
C LEU A 47 -4.24 -10.96 -13.21
N ALA A 48 -5.40 -11.57 -12.95
CA ALA A 48 -6.41 -10.99 -12.06
C ALA A 48 -5.90 -10.87 -10.61
N GLU A 49 -5.18 -11.87 -10.12
CA GLU A 49 -4.55 -11.84 -8.79
C GLU A 49 -3.49 -10.73 -8.70
N ALA A 50 -2.63 -10.59 -9.71
CA ALA A 50 -1.61 -9.54 -9.78
C ALA A 50 -2.23 -8.14 -9.73
N LYS A 51 -3.30 -7.91 -10.51
CA LYS A 51 -4.08 -6.66 -10.49
C LYS A 51 -4.72 -6.42 -9.12
N SER A 52 -5.16 -7.47 -8.44
CA SER A 52 -5.73 -7.38 -7.08
C SER A 52 -4.67 -6.94 -6.06
N ILE A 53 -3.43 -7.43 -6.15
CA ILE A 53 -2.31 -6.99 -5.30
C ILE A 53 -2.09 -5.48 -5.47
N ILE A 54 -1.98 -5.00 -6.71
CA ILE A 54 -1.83 -3.57 -7.02
C ILE A 54 -3.00 -2.78 -6.42
N LYS A 55 -4.25 -3.21 -6.68
CA LYS A 55 -5.43 -2.54 -6.12
C LYS A 55 -5.40 -2.48 -4.59
N HIS A 56 -4.96 -3.56 -3.92
CA HIS A 56 -4.82 -3.61 -2.47
C HIS A 56 -3.79 -2.58 -1.98
N CYS A 57 -2.60 -2.52 -2.57
CA CYS A 57 -1.56 -1.55 -2.22
C CYS A 57 -1.99 -0.09 -2.46
N SER A 58 -2.92 0.17 -3.39
CA SER A 58 -3.44 1.52 -3.64
C SER A 58 -4.50 1.99 -2.63
N LYS A 59 -5.14 1.06 -1.91
CA LYS A 59 -6.29 1.34 -1.02
C LYS A 59 -5.96 1.23 0.46
N CYS A 60 -4.90 0.53 0.81
CA CYS A 60 -4.55 0.29 2.21
C CYS A 60 -3.78 1.46 2.81
N SER A 61 -3.87 1.57 4.14
CA SER A 61 -3.05 2.45 4.96
C SER A 61 -1.57 2.20 4.68
N LYS A 62 -0.81 3.30 4.60
CA LYS A 62 0.64 3.27 4.44
C LYS A 62 1.32 2.56 5.61
N LEU A 63 0.89 2.84 6.85
CA LEU A 63 1.41 2.18 8.05
C LEU A 63 1.14 0.67 8.03
N TYR A 64 -0.08 0.28 7.65
CA TYR A 64 -0.45 -1.12 7.54
C TYR A 64 0.38 -1.84 6.46
N LEU A 65 0.57 -1.20 5.30
CA LEU A 65 1.39 -1.75 4.21
C LEU A 65 2.86 -1.90 4.63
N ALA A 66 3.44 -0.93 5.34
CA ALA A 66 4.82 -1.03 5.83
C ALA A 66 5.04 -2.28 6.69
N ILE A 67 4.13 -2.54 7.63
CA ILE A 67 4.18 -3.72 8.54
C ILE A 67 3.95 -5.03 7.76
N THR A 68 3.02 -5.02 6.81
CA THR A 68 2.64 -6.21 6.03
C THR A 68 3.43 -6.39 4.73
N SER A 69 4.47 -5.59 4.53
CA SER A 69 5.34 -5.58 3.35
C SER A 69 5.88 -6.95 2.95
N HIS A 70 6.32 -7.77 3.91
CA HIS A 70 6.79 -9.14 3.64
C HIS A 70 5.69 -10.03 3.00
N LYS A 71 4.42 -9.83 3.37
CA LYS A 71 3.29 -10.55 2.76
C LYS A 71 3.08 -10.09 1.33
N ILE A 72 3.20 -8.78 1.07
CA ILE A 72 3.09 -8.23 -0.30
C ILE A 72 4.22 -8.74 -1.19
N LEU A 73 5.47 -8.70 -0.71
CA LEU A 73 6.63 -9.25 -1.42
C LEU A 73 6.42 -10.74 -1.75
N SER A 74 6.02 -11.53 -0.76
CA SER A 74 5.75 -12.96 -0.95
C SER A 74 4.66 -13.21 -2.00
N ARG A 75 3.58 -12.41 -2.00
CA ARG A 75 2.51 -12.51 -3.00
C ARG A 75 2.99 -12.13 -4.40
N CYS A 76 3.75 -11.05 -4.54
CA CYS A 76 4.32 -10.64 -5.83
C CYS A 76 5.27 -11.71 -6.38
N GLN A 77 6.11 -12.27 -5.51
CA GLN A 77 7.03 -13.35 -5.85
C GLN A 77 6.31 -14.62 -6.34
N LYS A 78 5.23 -15.01 -5.65
CA LYS A 78 4.39 -16.15 -6.06
C LYS A 78 3.74 -15.91 -7.42
N VAL A 79 3.19 -14.71 -7.64
CA VAL A 79 2.59 -14.31 -8.93
C VAL A 79 3.63 -14.35 -10.05
N ARG A 80 4.83 -13.81 -9.83
CA ARG A 80 5.93 -13.85 -10.82
C ARG A 80 6.31 -15.28 -11.19
N ASN A 81 6.47 -16.15 -10.19
CA ASN A 81 6.79 -17.56 -10.40
C ASN A 81 5.66 -18.30 -11.14
N ALA A 82 4.41 -17.99 -10.85
CA ALA A 82 3.25 -18.54 -11.55
C ALA A 82 3.21 -18.09 -13.01
N PHE A 83 3.46 -16.80 -13.29
CA PHE A 83 3.61 -16.32 -14.67
C PHE A 83 4.69 -17.07 -15.44
N GLU A 84 5.88 -17.23 -14.84
CA GLU A 84 6.96 -17.99 -15.46
C GLU A 84 6.52 -19.43 -15.78
N LEU A 85 5.94 -20.13 -14.80
CA LEU A 85 5.47 -21.51 -14.98
C LEU A 85 4.49 -21.65 -16.15
N TYR A 86 3.47 -20.80 -16.20
CA TYR A 86 2.42 -20.92 -17.23
C TYR A 86 2.91 -20.47 -18.61
N LEU A 87 3.75 -19.43 -18.68
CA LEU A 87 4.32 -18.98 -19.94
C LEU A 87 5.28 -20.02 -20.54
N VAL A 88 6.06 -20.75 -19.73
CA VAL A 88 6.89 -21.88 -20.20
C VAL A 88 6.02 -22.97 -20.82
N GLN A 89 4.90 -23.31 -20.20
CA GLN A 89 3.98 -24.34 -20.73
C GLN A 89 3.35 -23.90 -22.05
N ILE A 90 2.94 -22.63 -22.16
CA ILE A 90 2.34 -22.06 -23.37
C ILE A 90 3.36 -21.94 -24.49
N GLN A 91 4.62 -21.60 -24.19
CA GLN A 91 5.68 -21.37 -25.19
C GLN A 91 5.85 -22.54 -26.15
N ASN A 92 5.71 -23.77 -25.67
CA ASN A 92 5.88 -24.99 -26.46
C ASN A 92 4.65 -25.33 -27.34
N ALA A 93 3.53 -24.63 -27.16
CA ALA A 93 2.26 -24.90 -27.81
C ALA A 93 1.80 -23.77 -28.75
N VAL A 94 2.70 -22.83 -29.08
CA VAL A 94 2.41 -21.67 -29.94
C VAL A 94 3.40 -21.58 -31.11
N PRO A 95 3.06 -20.87 -32.20
CA PRO A 95 3.98 -20.65 -33.32
C PRO A 95 5.29 -19.97 -32.89
N ILE A 96 6.40 -20.30 -33.57
CA ILE A 96 7.76 -19.84 -33.27
C ILE A 96 7.85 -18.31 -33.05
N PRO A 97 7.23 -17.44 -33.88
CA PRO A 97 7.30 -15.99 -33.67
C PRO A 97 6.70 -15.56 -32.32
N LEU A 98 5.63 -16.23 -31.87
CA LEU A 98 5.01 -15.95 -30.58
C LEU A 98 5.82 -16.55 -29.42
N ALA A 99 6.38 -17.75 -29.60
CA ALA A 99 7.30 -18.37 -28.64
C ALA A 99 8.53 -17.47 -28.36
N GLY A 100 9.03 -16.77 -29.38
CA GLY A 100 10.11 -15.78 -29.23
C GLY A 100 9.71 -14.58 -28.36
N LYS A 101 8.49 -14.04 -28.53
CA LYS A 101 7.95 -12.98 -27.67
C LYS A 101 7.79 -13.45 -26.22
N ILE A 102 7.28 -14.66 -26.03
CA ILE A 102 7.18 -15.27 -24.69
C ILE A 102 8.55 -15.44 -24.05
N SER A 103 9.58 -15.85 -24.82
CA SER A 103 10.96 -15.96 -24.33
C SER A 103 11.50 -14.65 -23.76
N ALA A 104 11.26 -13.54 -24.47
CA ALA A 104 11.62 -12.21 -23.98
C ALA A 104 10.87 -11.83 -22.69
N ILE A 105 9.63 -12.31 -22.51
CA ILE A 105 8.87 -12.10 -21.27
C ILE A 105 9.47 -12.90 -20.13
N LEU A 106 9.78 -14.17 -20.36
CA LEU A 106 10.42 -15.07 -19.40
C LEU A 106 11.78 -14.54 -18.93
N HIS A 107 12.56 -13.95 -19.83
CA HIS A 107 13.83 -13.31 -19.48
C HIS A 107 13.64 -12.17 -18.46
N ASP A 108 12.74 -11.23 -18.72
CA ASP A 108 12.47 -10.15 -17.76
C ASP A 108 11.88 -10.68 -16.45
N LEU A 109 11.00 -11.69 -16.48
CA LEU A 109 10.44 -12.29 -15.26
C LEU A 109 11.54 -12.81 -14.35
N ARG A 110 12.54 -13.48 -14.91
CA ARG A 110 13.70 -14.01 -14.17
C ARG A 110 14.61 -12.90 -13.64
N GLY A 111 14.72 -11.80 -14.39
CA GLY A 111 15.52 -10.64 -13.99
C GLY A 111 14.82 -9.67 -13.03
N THR A 112 13.51 -9.81 -12.81
CA THR A 112 12.74 -8.89 -11.95
C THR A 112 12.93 -9.26 -10.49
N GLU A 113 13.45 -8.34 -9.67
CA GLU A 113 13.52 -8.49 -8.22
C GLU A 113 12.55 -7.52 -7.53
N PHE A 114 11.77 -8.01 -6.57
CA PHE A 114 10.90 -7.16 -5.76
C PHE A 114 11.62 -6.77 -4.47
N SER A 115 11.84 -5.47 -4.28
CA SER A 115 12.51 -4.92 -3.10
C SER A 115 11.79 -3.69 -2.56
N LEU A 116 11.88 -3.50 -1.24
CA LEU A 116 11.36 -2.32 -0.57
C LEU A 116 12.30 -1.14 -0.76
N GLU A 117 11.72 0.05 -0.85
CA GLU A 117 12.52 1.27 -0.76
C GLU A 117 13.08 1.43 0.66
N PHE A 118 14.27 2.00 0.80
CA PHE A 118 14.95 2.17 2.09
C PHE A 118 14.05 2.83 3.14
N ALA A 119 13.31 3.88 2.77
CA ALA A 119 12.42 4.58 3.69
C ALA A 119 11.27 3.68 4.20
N GLU A 120 10.71 2.83 3.32
CA GLU A 120 9.64 1.90 3.67
C GLU A 120 10.15 0.81 4.63
N ASP A 121 11.35 0.30 4.39
CA ASP A 121 11.99 -0.69 5.24
C ASP A 121 12.32 -0.14 6.64
N GLU A 122 12.80 1.11 6.72
CA GLU A 122 13.03 1.78 8.00
C GLU A 122 11.72 2.01 8.78
N ALA A 123 10.65 2.45 8.11
CA ALA A 123 9.34 2.58 8.73
C ALA A 123 8.84 1.24 9.28
N ARG A 124 9.00 0.17 8.50
CA ARG A 124 8.66 -1.20 8.91
C ARG A 124 9.42 -1.63 10.16
N LYS A 125 10.75 -1.49 10.18
CA LYS A 125 11.58 -1.91 11.32
C LYS A 125 11.18 -1.24 12.62
N VAL A 126 10.94 0.07 12.57
CA VAL A 126 10.56 0.86 13.75
C VAL A 126 9.18 0.45 14.26
N LEU A 127 8.21 0.26 13.36
CA LEU A 127 6.86 -0.19 13.75
C LEU A 127 6.86 -1.63 14.30
N LEU A 128 7.61 -2.55 13.69
CA LEU A 128 7.72 -3.92 14.20
C LEU A 128 8.41 -3.95 15.57
N SER A 129 9.47 -3.16 15.75
CA SER A 129 10.15 -3.05 17.04
C SER A 129 9.21 -2.51 18.13
N LEU A 130 8.30 -1.60 17.79
CA LEU A 130 7.27 -1.13 18.73
C LEU A 130 6.28 -2.24 19.10
N LEU A 131 5.84 -3.04 18.12
CA LEU A 131 4.86 -4.12 18.33
C LEU A 131 5.41 -5.32 19.10
N GLU A 132 6.72 -5.58 18.99
CA GLU A 132 7.39 -6.72 19.64
C GLU A 132 7.91 -6.39 21.04
N LYS A 133 8.06 -5.09 21.38
CA LYS A 133 8.60 -4.67 22.66
C LYS A 133 7.60 -4.86 23.81
N ASN A 134 8.11 -5.46 24.89
CA ASN A 134 7.45 -5.44 26.19
C ASN A 134 8.00 -4.25 26.99
N PHE A 135 7.12 -3.35 27.42
CA PHE A 135 7.52 -2.14 28.13
C PHE A 135 7.40 -2.32 29.65
N PRO A 136 8.37 -1.80 30.44
CA PRO A 136 8.37 -1.95 31.90
C PRO A 136 7.34 -1.07 32.60
N ASP A 137 6.97 0.09 32.02
CA ASP A 137 5.99 1.02 32.57
C ASP A 137 5.25 1.81 31.48
N SER A 138 4.21 2.56 31.84
CA SER A 138 3.37 3.30 30.89
C SER A 138 4.01 4.58 30.34
N ALA A 139 5.04 5.12 31.01
CA ALA A 139 5.74 6.34 30.57
C ALA A 139 6.72 6.03 29.44
N SER A 140 7.46 4.92 29.55
CA SER A 140 8.30 4.37 28.47
C SER A 140 7.45 4.00 27.26
N VAL A 141 6.30 3.31 27.41
CA VAL A 141 5.39 3.05 26.28
C VAL A 141 5.08 4.33 25.49
N GLN A 142 4.70 5.41 26.18
CA GLN A 142 4.26 6.66 25.52
C GLN A 142 5.36 7.32 24.69
N LYS A 143 6.58 7.35 25.23
CA LYS A 143 7.72 7.97 24.55
C LYS A 143 8.12 7.17 23.32
N GLU A 144 8.18 5.84 23.44
CA GLU A 144 8.55 4.96 22.33
C GLU A 144 7.46 4.92 21.25
N GLU A 145 6.18 4.94 21.62
CA GLU A 145 5.07 5.10 20.67
C GLU A 145 5.21 6.39 19.85
N LEU A 146 5.50 7.52 20.53
CA LEU A 146 5.65 8.83 19.89
C LEU A 146 6.85 8.85 18.95
N GLU A 147 8.01 8.35 19.39
CA GLU A 147 9.22 8.30 18.55
C GLU A 147 9.00 7.40 17.32
N ALA A 148 8.43 6.21 17.53
CA ALA A 148 8.19 5.26 16.46
C ALA A 148 7.23 5.81 15.40
N ILE A 149 6.13 6.43 15.82
CA ILE A 149 5.15 6.99 14.89
C ILE A 149 5.69 8.23 14.17
N GLN A 150 6.53 9.05 14.82
CA GLN A 150 7.20 10.18 14.17
C GLN A 150 8.13 9.71 13.06
N ILE A 151 8.96 8.70 13.33
CA ILE A 151 9.87 8.15 12.32
C ILE A 151 9.06 7.53 11.19
N ALA A 152 8.09 6.66 11.49
CA ALA A 152 7.28 5.98 10.48
C ALA A 152 6.50 6.96 9.59
N THR A 153 5.82 7.95 10.18
CA THR A 153 5.07 8.95 9.41
C THR A 153 5.98 9.83 8.55
N SER A 154 7.17 10.19 9.04
CA SER A 154 8.15 10.93 8.23
C SER A 154 8.65 10.10 7.03
N ARG A 155 8.99 8.83 7.27
CA ARG A 155 9.49 7.91 6.23
C ARG A 155 8.43 7.55 5.18
N LEU A 156 7.16 7.46 5.58
CA LEU A 156 6.04 7.15 4.68
C LEU A 156 5.37 8.40 4.10
N GLU A 157 5.97 9.58 4.29
CA GLU A 157 5.46 10.85 3.78
C GLU A 157 4.03 11.19 4.25
N ILE A 158 3.74 10.92 5.52
CA ILE A 158 2.52 11.35 6.23
C ILE A 158 2.89 12.59 7.05
N LYS A 159 3.23 13.68 6.37
CA LYS A 159 3.83 14.89 6.99
C LYS A 159 2.85 16.05 7.14
N SER A 160 1.81 16.11 6.31
CA SER A 160 0.83 17.20 6.34
C SER A 160 -0.41 16.82 7.16
N PRO A 161 -1.12 17.80 7.76
CA PRO A 161 -2.41 17.55 8.42
C PRO A 161 -3.39 16.80 7.51
N PHE A 162 -3.45 17.15 6.23
CA PHE A 162 -4.28 16.46 5.24
C PHE A 162 -3.87 14.99 5.04
N SER A 163 -2.58 14.72 4.84
CA SER A 163 -2.09 13.34 4.67
C SER A 163 -2.36 12.46 5.90
N LEU A 164 -2.30 13.05 7.09
CA LEU A 164 -2.65 12.38 8.34
C LEU A 164 -4.14 12.08 8.43
N LEU A 165 -5.01 13.01 8.03
CA LEU A 165 -6.46 12.80 8.00
C LEU A 165 -6.85 11.68 7.02
N VAL A 166 -6.25 11.68 5.82
CA VAL A 166 -6.45 10.63 4.82
C VAL A 166 -6.01 9.27 5.36
N GLU A 167 -4.85 9.20 6.01
CA GLU A 167 -4.36 7.95 6.60
C GLU A 167 -5.29 7.43 7.70
N LYS A 168 -5.78 8.30 8.60
CA LYS A 168 -6.77 7.94 9.64
C LYS A 168 -8.08 7.43 9.04
N ALA A 169 -8.60 8.11 8.02
CA ALA A 169 -9.82 7.69 7.34
C ALA A 169 -9.63 6.33 6.64
N THR A 170 -8.45 6.11 6.05
CA THR A 170 -8.10 4.84 5.40
C THR A 170 -8.06 3.69 6.40
N LEU A 171 -7.41 3.88 7.56
CA LEU A 171 -7.40 2.88 8.63
C LEU A 171 -8.81 2.55 9.15
N LYS A 172 -9.65 3.57 9.36
CA LYS A 172 -11.05 3.38 9.79
C LYS A 172 -11.83 2.55 8.78
N LYS A 173 -11.77 2.93 7.50
CA LYS A 173 -12.41 2.20 6.41
C LYS A 173 -11.93 0.76 6.34
N GLN A 174 -10.63 0.52 6.45
CA GLN A 174 -10.10 -0.84 6.46
C GLN A 174 -10.60 -1.64 7.66
N LEU A 175 -10.75 -1.01 8.82
CA LEU A 175 -11.25 -1.67 10.02
C LEU A 175 -12.72 -2.08 9.88
N GLU A 176 -13.54 -1.29 9.18
CA GLU A 176 -14.94 -1.59 8.84
C GLU A 176 -15.05 -2.75 7.83
N GLU A 177 -14.08 -2.89 6.92
CA GLU A 177 -14.07 -3.92 5.87
C GLU A 177 -13.44 -5.26 6.32
N VAL A 178 -12.82 -5.32 7.51
CA VAL A 178 -12.14 -6.53 8.00
C VAL A 178 -13.13 -7.57 8.52
N SER A 179 -12.97 -8.81 8.06
CA SER A 179 -13.74 -9.96 8.58
C SER A 179 -13.51 -10.14 10.08
N GLU A 180 -14.58 -10.44 10.81
CA GLU A 180 -14.55 -10.72 12.26
C GLU A 180 -13.65 -11.91 12.62
N GLU A 181 -13.41 -12.83 11.69
CA GLU A 181 -12.54 -13.99 11.89
C GLU A 181 -11.04 -13.61 11.92
N ASN A 182 -10.68 -12.42 11.42
CA ASN A 182 -9.28 -11.99 11.29
C ASN A 182 -8.86 -11.04 12.43
N LEU A 183 -8.96 -11.56 13.67
CA LEU A 183 -8.71 -10.81 14.91
C LEU A 183 -7.36 -10.08 14.90
N LYS A 184 -6.28 -10.75 14.49
CA LYS A 184 -4.93 -10.14 14.44
C LYS A 184 -4.85 -8.93 13.51
N GLN A 185 -5.55 -8.97 12.37
CA GLN A 185 -5.59 -7.83 11.46
C GLN A 185 -6.40 -6.69 12.07
N LYS A 186 -7.52 -7.00 12.73
CA LYS A 186 -8.38 -6.03 13.41
C LYS A 186 -7.63 -5.32 14.54
N GLU A 187 -6.96 -6.07 15.41
CA GLU A 187 -6.12 -5.56 16.50
C GLU A 187 -5.01 -4.64 15.97
N LEU A 188 -4.31 -5.06 14.91
CA LEU A 188 -3.26 -4.25 14.31
C LEU A 188 -3.81 -2.91 13.77
N LEU A 189 -4.91 -2.94 13.02
CA LEU A 189 -5.53 -1.72 12.49
C LEU A 189 -6.02 -0.78 13.60
N GLN A 190 -6.62 -1.34 14.65
CA GLN A 190 -7.04 -0.57 15.83
C GLN A 190 -5.85 0.11 16.50
N TYR A 191 -4.76 -0.63 16.69
CA TYR A 191 -3.56 -0.09 17.32
C TYR A 191 -2.91 1.02 16.47
N LEU A 192 -2.79 0.82 15.15
CA LEU A 192 -2.28 1.85 14.24
C LEU A 192 -3.14 3.12 14.25
N LEU A 193 -4.47 2.97 14.27
CA LEU A 193 -5.39 4.10 14.35
C LEU A 193 -5.22 4.85 15.68
N TYR A 194 -5.11 4.11 16.79
CA TYR A 194 -4.84 4.67 18.11
C TYR A 194 -3.54 5.50 18.13
N LEU A 195 -2.44 4.97 17.57
CA LEU A 195 -1.16 5.71 17.50
C LEU A 195 -1.32 7.05 16.77
N LEU A 196 -2.02 7.07 15.63
CA LEU A 196 -2.25 8.30 14.89
C LEU A 196 -3.20 9.27 15.61
N VAL A 197 -4.19 8.77 16.35
CA VAL A 197 -5.11 9.63 17.11
C VAL A 197 -4.39 10.28 18.28
N LYS A 198 -3.62 9.49 19.04
CA LYS A 198 -2.89 9.93 20.23
C LYS A 198 -1.74 10.87 19.90
N HIS A 199 -0.91 10.50 18.92
CA HIS A 199 0.37 11.16 18.67
C HIS A 199 0.42 11.96 17.36
N GLY A 200 -0.56 11.79 16.46
CA GLY A 200 -0.52 12.40 15.13
C GLY A 200 -0.59 13.93 15.12
N LYS A 201 -1.12 14.59 16.17
CA LYS A 201 -1.17 16.06 16.25
C LYS A 201 0.21 16.67 16.51
N SER A 202 1.04 16.00 17.32
CA SER A 202 2.39 16.45 17.68
C SER A 202 3.36 16.44 16.49
N ASN A 203 3.03 15.71 15.40
CA ASN A 203 3.88 15.59 14.22
C ASN A 203 3.85 16.83 13.30
N CYS A 204 2.86 17.71 13.43
CA CYS A 204 2.72 18.90 12.59
C CYS A 204 3.47 20.13 13.14
N GLN A 205 3.99 20.08 14.37
CA GLN A 205 4.62 21.24 15.03
C GLN A 205 6.14 21.31 14.88
N PHE A 206 6.82 20.20 14.54
CA PHE A 206 8.29 20.16 14.52
C PHE A 206 8.97 20.67 13.23
N GLN A 207 8.23 21.31 12.32
CA GLN A 207 8.81 21.99 11.14
C GLN A 207 8.77 23.53 11.21
N ASN A 208 8.46 24.13 12.36
CA ASN A 208 8.62 25.57 12.57
C ASN A 208 9.74 25.87 13.58
N GLY A 209 10.98 25.74 13.12
CA GLY A 209 12.13 26.46 13.67
C GLY A 209 12.89 27.06 12.49
N SER A 210 12.54 28.25 12.01
CA SER A 210 13.07 29.49 12.60
C SER A 210 12.34 30.71 12.03
N HIS A 211 12.25 31.74 12.89
CA HIS A 211 11.64 33.07 12.72
C HIS A 211 10.15 33.19 13.10
N SER A 212 9.94 33.71 14.31
CA SER A 212 8.73 34.45 14.70
C SER A 212 8.66 35.76 13.87
N PRO A 213 7.45 36.30 13.59
CA PRO A 213 6.78 37.07 14.62
C PRO A 213 5.29 36.73 14.80
N LYS A 214 4.81 37.11 15.98
CA LYS A 214 3.45 37.04 16.51
C LYS A 214 2.38 37.38 15.47
N HIS A 215 1.35 36.53 15.39
CA HIS A 215 0.00 37.00 15.08
C HIS A 215 -1.01 36.15 15.85
N GLU A 216 -1.76 36.80 16.74
CA GLU A 216 -2.93 36.26 17.41
C GLU A 216 -3.97 35.87 16.36
N CYS A 217 -4.47 34.64 16.42
CA CYS A 217 -5.65 34.21 15.68
C CYS A 217 -6.79 34.13 16.69
N HIS A 218 -7.62 35.17 16.72
CA HIS A 218 -8.90 35.15 17.40
C HIS A 218 -9.83 34.19 16.67
N ASP A 219 -10.22 33.15 17.39
CA ASP A 219 -11.30 32.24 17.04
C ASP A 219 -12.62 33.02 17.12
N GLN A 220 -13.28 33.27 15.99
CA GLN A 220 -14.64 33.79 15.97
C GLN A 220 -15.57 32.72 15.40
N SER A 221 -16.25 32.09 16.35
CA SER A 221 -17.38 31.20 16.19
C SER A 221 -18.48 31.86 15.37
N LEU A 222 -18.98 31.13 14.38
CA LEU A 222 -20.16 31.46 13.60
C LEU A 222 -21.40 31.19 14.45
N GLU A 223 -21.99 32.24 15.01
CA GLU A 223 -23.41 32.28 15.35
C GLU A 223 -23.97 33.63 14.91
N HIS A 224 -24.87 33.61 13.94
CA HIS A 224 -25.75 34.75 13.68
C HIS A 224 -27.18 34.23 13.71
N GLU A 225 -27.82 34.45 14.85
CA GLU A 225 -29.26 34.39 15.01
C GLU A 225 -29.88 35.59 14.28
N LEU A 226 -30.96 35.30 13.56
CA LEU A 226 -31.93 36.26 13.07
C LEU A 226 -32.57 36.98 14.26
N VAL A 227 -32.97 38.25 14.08
CA VAL A 227 -34.32 38.80 14.33
C VAL A 227 -34.29 40.32 14.55
N VAL A 228 -35.09 40.99 13.71
CA VAL A 228 -35.82 42.26 13.86
C VAL A 228 -35.04 43.58 13.75
N ASP A 229 -35.23 44.20 12.59
CA ASP A 229 -35.24 45.65 12.37
C ASP A 229 -36.55 46.22 12.94
N GLU A 230 -36.44 47.10 13.94
CA GLU A 230 -37.44 48.14 14.19
C GLU A 230 -36.74 49.45 14.60
N SER A 231 -36.89 50.43 13.71
CA SER A 231 -37.40 51.77 14.02
C SER A 231 -36.41 52.97 14.01
N SER A 232 -36.89 53.99 13.30
CA SER A 232 -36.77 55.43 13.59
C SER A 232 -35.54 56.16 13.08
N GLN A 233 -35.64 56.71 11.87
CA GLN A 233 -35.83 58.16 11.64
C GLN A 233 -36.22 58.47 10.20
#